data_AF-A0A1Y3EEW0-F1
#
_entry.id   AF-A0A1Y3EEW0-F1
#
_cell.length_a   1.000
_cell.length_b   1.000
_cell.length_c   1.000
_cell.angle_alpha   90.00
_cell.angle_beta   90.00
_cell.angle_gamma   90.00
#
_symmetry.space_group_name_H-M   'P 1'
#
loop_
_entity.id
_entity.type
_entity.pdbx_description
1 polymer ?
#
loop_
_entity_poly.entity_id
_entity_poly.type
_entity_poly.pdbx_seq_one_letter_code
_entity_poly.pdbx_strand_id
1 'polypeptide(L)'
;MAPLIKANFDTNTAVKIVLDSPVIASRVRIVPFSKYPRTVCMRLELYGCKYEEGVIAYSVPQGDLDENADFTDKTYDGVQDVNGVLRHGLGQLTDGHIGGADDFTNVADPYKFPSSSTYQWVGWKSSGPGSMVEIVFSFDQPRNFSAVSIHVSDAHNSFSQLSVLFSFDGRRFLEVQNEALRPDSNSSKRASGWLVVPTRPRVAQFVKLSFELSSKMLFISEIQFASDVLVGNVTDHVKMFASNGHSSESGNENVIFHYTIFL
;
A
#
# COMPACT_ATOMS: atom_id res chain seq x y z
N MET A 1 14.89 11.50 -9.67
CA MET A 1 15.63 11.11 -10.90
C MET A 1 15.44 9.62 -11.07
N ALA A 2 14.96 9.13 -12.22
CA ALA A 2 14.68 7.71 -12.40
C ALA A 2 16.00 6.90 -12.39
N PRO A 3 16.05 5.71 -11.77
CA PRO A 3 17.25 4.90 -11.72
C PRO A 3 17.68 4.43 -13.12
N LEU A 4 19.00 4.39 -13.35
CA LEU A 4 19.55 3.83 -14.58
C LEU A 4 19.47 2.30 -14.52
N ILE A 5 18.77 1.72 -15.48
CA ILE A 5 18.62 0.28 -15.61
C ILE A 5 19.60 -0.23 -16.66
N LYS A 6 20.44 -1.20 -16.29
CA LYS A 6 21.41 -1.79 -17.22
C LYS A 6 20.71 -2.81 -18.13
N ALA A 7 20.53 -2.43 -19.40
CA ALA A 7 19.94 -3.26 -20.44
C ALA A 7 21.00 -4.06 -21.22
N ASN A 8 20.71 -4.41 -22.47
CA ASN A 8 21.56 -5.15 -23.39
C ASN A 8 22.87 -4.42 -23.73
N PHE A 9 23.93 -5.22 -23.94
CA PHE A 9 25.23 -4.75 -24.41
C PHE A 9 25.53 -5.17 -25.85
N ASP A 10 24.71 -6.07 -26.42
CA ASP A 10 24.78 -6.52 -27.81
C ASP A 10 23.38 -6.55 -28.46
N THR A 11 23.30 -6.99 -29.72
CA THR A 11 22.06 -6.99 -30.53
C THR A 11 21.28 -8.31 -30.53
N ASN A 12 21.80 -9.35 -29.87
CA ASN A 12 21.29 -10.71 -30.01
C ASN A 12 20.82 -11.32 -28.68
N THR A 13 21.20 -10.70 -27.56
CA THR A 13 20.88 -11.21 -26.22
C THR A 13 19.74 -10.43 -25.59
N ALA A 14 18.72 -11.19 -25.17
CA ALA A 14 17.66 -10.66 -24.34
C ALA A 14 18.17 -10.46 -22.90
N VAL A 15 17.91 -9.31 -22.31
CA VAL A 15 18.15 -9.01 -20.90
C VAL A 15 16.81 -8.89 -20.19
N LYS A 16 16.52 -9.88 -19.32
CA LYS A 16 15.40 -9.82 -18.39
C LYS A 16 15.79 -9.01 -17.17
N ILE A 17 14.95 -8.07 -16.80
CA ILE A 17 15.10 -7.18 -15.65
C ILE A 17 13.88 -7.34 -14.77
N VAL A 18 14.09 -7.96 -13.62
CA VAL A 18 13.07 -8.05 -12.57
C VAL A 18 13.04 -6.70 -11.86
N LEU A 19 11.84 -6.15 -11.66
CA LEU A 19 11.68 -4.92 -10.90
C LEU A 19 11.64 -5.31 -9.42
N ASP A 20 12.48 -4.66 -8.61
CA ASP A 20 12.55 -4.94 -7.17
C ASP A 20 11.24 -4.61 -6.46
N SER A 21 10.53 -3.57 -6.93
CA SER A 21 9.17 -3.25 -6.52
C SER A 21 8.27 -3.19 -7.76
N PRO A 22 7.07 -3.80 -7.70
CA PRO A 22 6.13 -3.74 -8.81
C PRO A 22 5.73 -2.30 -9.14
N VAL A 23 5.67 -1.97 -10.44
CA VAL A 23 5.24 -0.64 -10.88
C VAL A 23 3.78 -0.70 -11.30
N ILE A 24 2.92 0.05 -10.62
CA ILE A 24 1.50 0.18 -10.98
C ILE A 24 1.35 1.38 -11.91
N ALA A 25 1.01 1.14 -13.18
CA ALA A 25 0.87 2.23 -14.14
C ALA A 25 -0.12 1.91 -15.27
N SER A 26 -0.77 2.96 -15.79
CA SER A 26 -1.51 2.91 -17.05
C SER A 26 -0.66 3.31 -18.26
N ARG A 27 0.48 3.96 -18.03
CA ARG A 27 1.42 4.40 -19.07
C ARG A 27 2.86 4.25 -18.59
N VAL A 28 3.70 3.66 -19.43
CA VAL A 28 5.13 3.49 -19.16
C VAL A 28 5.92 4.27 -20.20
N ARG A 29 6.88 5.09 -19.74
CA ARG A 29 7.83 5.80 -20.60
C ARG A 29 9.22 5.26 -20.37
N ILE A 30 9.83 4.69 -21.40
CA ILE A 30 11.23 4.25 -21.38
C ILE A 30 12.06 5.24 -22.19
N VAL A 31 13.14 5.73 -21.58
CA VAL A 31 14.05 6.69 -22.20
C VAL A 31 15.39 5.98 -22.43
N PRO A 32 15.70 5.59 -23.68
CA PRO A 32 16.97 4.95 -23.99
C PRO A 32 18.15 5.88 -23.66
N PHE A 33 19.19 5.34 -23.04
CA PHE A 33 20.38 6.08 -22.66
C PHE A 33 21.66 5.36 -23.12
N SER A 34 22.60 6.12 -23.66
CA SER A 34 23.95 5.64 -23.93
C SER A 34 24.97 6.66 -23.47
N LYS A 35 26.06 6.17 -22.86
CA LYS A 35 27.21 6.99 -22.47
C LYS A 35 27.95 7.56 -23.68
N TYR A 36 27.91 6.88 -24.82
CA TYR A 36 28.60 7.28 -26.05
C TYR A 36 27.60 7.71 -27.12
N PRO A 37 27.94 8.69 -27.98
CA PRO A 37 27.06 9.13 -29.05
C PRO A 37 26.95 8.03 -30.11
N ARG A 38 25.90 7.22 -29.99
CA ARG A 38 25.56 6.14 -30.92
C ARG A 38 24.05 6.09 -31.10
N THR A 39 23.61 5.59 -32.24
CA THR A 39 22.20 5.24 -32.42
C THR A 39 21.84 4.14 -31.44
N VAL A 40 20.78 4.35 -30.66
CA VAL A 40 20.25 3.36 -29.71
C VAL A 40 18.97 2.79 -30.30
N CYS A 41 18.92 1.46 -30.41
CA CYS A 41 17.71 0.73 -30.77
C CYS A 41 17.20 0.01 -29.53
N MET A 42 15.89 -0.20 -29.46
CA MET A 42 15.26 -0.90 -28.36
C MET A 42 14.15 -1.78 -28.91
N ARG A 43 14.16 -3.06 -28.51
CA ARG A 43 12.98 -3.92 -28.54
C ARG A 43 12.67 -4.29 -27.09
N LEU A 44 11.40 -4.30 -26.74
CA LEU A 44 10.94 -4.37 -25.35
C LEU A 44 9.71 -5.26 -25.27
N GLU A 45 9.64 -6.07 -24.22
CA GLU A 45 8.43 -6.72 -23.75
C GLU A 45 8.21 -6.36 -22.26
N LEU A 46 6.99 -5.99 -21.89
CA LEU A 46 6.59 -5.68 -20.51
C LEU A 46 5.74 -6.82 -19.97
N TYR A 47 6.06 -7.31 -18.77
CA TYR A 47 5.32 -8.39 -18.14
C TYR A 47 4.67 -7.92 -16.84
N GLY A 48 3.39 -8.22 -16.71
CA GLY A 48 2.56 -7.77 -15.61
C GLY A 48 1.22 -8.51 -15.53
N CYS A 49 0.38 -8.09 -14.60
CA CYS A 49 -1.01 -8.52 -14.47
C CYS A 49 -1.92 -7.31 -14.29
N LYS A 50 -3.22 -7.51 -14.55
CA LYS A 50 -4.21 -6.46 -14.30
C LYS A 50 -4.23 -6.13 -12.81
N TYR A 51 -4.25 -4.85 -12.49
CA TYR A 51 -4.31 -4.41 -11.12
C TYR A 51 -5.74 -4.41 -10.61
N GLU A 52 -6.13 -5.49 -9.91
CA GLU A 52 -7.52 -5.70 -9.50
C GLU A 52 -7.89 -4.99 -8.19
N GLU A 53 -6.94 -4.72 -7.28
CA GLU A 53 -7.23 -4.07 -5.99
C GLU A 53 -7.68 -2.61 -6.15
N GLY A 54 -7.19 -1.91 -7.17
CA GLY A 54 -7.66 -0.57 -7.54
C GLY A 54 -7.25 0.57 -6.62
N VAL A 55 -6.33 0.34 -5.66
CA VAL A 55 -5.79 1.41 -4.83
C VAL A 55 -4.94 2.36 -5.68
N ILE A 56 -5.27 3.64 -5.69
CA ILE A 56 -4.52 4.65 -6.48
C ILE A 56 -3.63 5.55 -5.63
N ALA A 57 -3.96 5.70 -4.34
CA ALA A 57 -3.14 6.41 -3.37
C ALA A 57 -3.62 6.10 -1.95
N TYR A 58 -2.71 6.19 -0.98
CA TYR A 58 -3.07 6.33 0.43
C TYR A 58 -2.52 7.63 1.03
N SER A 59 -3.15 8.09 2.10
CA SER A 59 -2.68 9.21 2.91
C SER A 59 -2.53 8.79 4.36
N VAL A 60 -1.38 9.11 4.95
CA VAL A 60 -0.98 8.67 6.29
C VAL A 60 0.09 9.62 6.83
N PRO A 61 0.20 9.84 8.15
CA PRO A 61 1.42 10.44 8.71
C PRO A 61 2.66 9.67 8.25
N GLN A 62 3.75 10.38 7.93
CA GLN A 62 5.02 9.73 7.62
C GLN A 62 5.44 8.85 8.80
N GLY A 63 6.04 7.69 8.50
CA GLY A 63 6.57 6.80 9.51
C GLY A 63 7.69 7.46 10.31
N ASP A 64 7.93 6.96 11.51
CA ASP A 64 8.86 7.56 12.47
C ASP A 64 10.27 6.99 12.36
N LEU A 65 11.23 7.87 12.61
CA LEU A 65 12.60 7.47 12.91
C LEU A 65 12.69 7.00 14.37
N ASP A 66 13.36 5.89 14.59
CA ASP A 66 13.79 5.43 15.89
C ASP A 66 15.32 5.52 16.04
N GLU A 67 15.83 5.51 17.27
CA GLU A 67 17.24 5.84 17.57
C GLU A 67 18.24 5.02 16.73
N ASN A 68 17.86 3.80 16.33
CA ASN A 68 18.71 2.89 15.57
C ASN A 68 18.06 2.35 14.28
N ALA A 69 16.86 2.81 13.93
CA ALA A 69 16.08 2.25 12.83
C ALA A 69 15.19 3.30 12.17
N ASP A 70 14.98 3.15 10.87
CA ASP A 70 14.15 4.04 10.07
C ASP A 70 12.91 3.27 9.60
N PHE A 71 11.74 3.66 10.11
CA PHE A 71 10.43 3.12 9.73
C PHE A 71 9.60 4.10 8.91
N THR A 72 10.26 5.07 8.28
CA THR A 72 9.61 5.89 7.26
C THR A 72 9.17 5.03 6.09
N ASP A 73 8.19 5.52 5.34
CA ASP A 73 7.82 4.95 4.05
C ASP A 73 8.83 5.41 3.00
N LYS A 74 9.82 4.56 2.70
CA LYS A 74 11.01 4.91 1.90
C LYS A 74 10.74 4.91 0.40
N THR A 75 9.70 4.21 -0.03
CA THR A 75 9.32 4.09 -1.45
C THR A 75 8.11 4.92 -1.82
N TYR A 76 7.60 5.74 -0.89
CA TYR A 76 6.45 6.59 -1.16
C TYR A 76 6.68 7.51 -2.37
N ASP A 77 5.86 7.34 -3.41
CA ASP A 77 6.02 8.01 -4.70
C ASP A 77 5.20 9.31 -4.83
N GLY A 78 4.43 9.65 -3.79
CA GLY A 78 3.63 10.87 -3.71
C GLY A 78 4.39 12.06 -3.11
N VAL A 79 3.66 12.88 -2.35
CA VAL A 79 4.21 14.07 -1.68
C VAL A 79 4.02 14.00 -0.17
N GLN A 80 5.02 14.48 0.57
CA GLN A 80 4.89 14.75 1.99
C GLN A 80 4.52 16.22 2.19
N ASP A 81 3.42 16.49 2.89
CA ASP A 81 3.00 17.85 3.22
C ASP A 81 3.80 18.45 4.40
N VAL A 82 3.60 19.73 4.65
CA VAL A 82 4.31 20.47 5.72
C VAL A 82 4.05 19.94 7.12
N ASN A 83 2.98 19.17 7.32
CA ASN A 83 2.63 18.54 8.59
C ASN A 83 3.18 17.10 8.68
N GLY A 84 3.98 16.69 7.70
CA GLY A 84 4.56 15.35 7.63
C GLY A 84 3.60 14.29 7.13
N VAL A 85 2.45 14.64 6.53
CA VAL A 85 1.48 13.67 6.02
C VAL A 85 1.78 13.34 4.56
N LEU A 86 1.88 12.04 4.26
CA LEU A 86 2.01 11.49 2.91
C LEU A 86 0.68 11.56 2.17
N ARG A 87 0.70 11.98 0.91
CA ARG A 87 -0.48 12.13 0.05
C ARG A 87 -0.18 11.85 -1.42
N HIS A 88 -1.21 11.44 -2.15
CA HIS A 88 -1.21 11.32 -3.62
C HIS A 88 -0.24 10.30 -4.21
N GLY A 89 0.17 9.30 -3.42
CA GLY A 89 1.03 8.23 -3.88
C GLY A 89 0.78 6.91 -3.17
N LEU A 90 1.59 5.94 -3.57
CA LEU A 90 1.72 4.59 -3.05
C LEU A 90 3.16 4.39 -2.56
N GLY A 91 3.39 3.32 -1.81
CA GLY A 91 4.69 3.01 -1.21
C GLY A 91 4.63 1.65 -0.53
N GLN A 92 5.42 1.50 0.53
CA GLN A 92 5.66 0.20 1.18
C GLN A 92 4.38 -0.51 1.65
N LEU A 93 3.32 0.24 2.02
CA LEU A 93 2.07 -0.37 2.51
C LEU A 93 1.25 -1.11 1.44
N THR A 94 1.67 -1.04 0.17
CA THR A 94 0.95 -1.57 -1.00
C THR A 94 1.90 -2.22 -2.03
N ASP A 95 3.15 -2.50 -1.67
CA ASP A 95 4.21 -2.87 -2.63
C ASP A 95 4.44 -4.39 -2.77
N GLY A 96 3.75 -5.20 -1.99
CA GLY A 96 3.84 -6.66 -1.97
C GLY A 96 4.90 -7.23 -1.01
N HIS A 97 5.67 -6.40 -0.31
CA HIS A 97 6.72 -6.87 0.61
C HIS A 97 6.18 -7.13 2.01
N ILE A 98 6.09 -8.41 2.36
CA ILE A 98 5.65 -8.84 3.69
C ILE A 98 6.84 -8.89 4.65
N GLY A 99 6.69 -8.25 5.81
CA GLY A 99 7.69 -8.29 6.88
C GLY A 99 7.81 -9.67 7.54
N GLY A 100 9.01 -10.01 8.02
CA GLY A 100 9.31 -11.33 8.58
C GLY A 100 8.63 -11.61 9.93
N ALA A 101 8.30 -12.88 10.16
CA ALA A 101 7.73 -13.39 11.42
C ALA A 101 8.73 -13.29 12.59
N ASP A 102 10.02 -13.38 12.29
CA ASP A 102 11.11 -13.43 13.25
C ASP A 102 11.80 -12.08 13.49
N ASP A 103 11.48 -11.05 12.70
CA ASP A 103 12.06 -9.70 12.76
C ASP A 103 11.99 -9.06 14.16
N PHE A 104 11.00 -9.47 14.96
CA PHE A 104 10.74 -8.94 16.31
C PHE A 104 11.02 -9.94 17.43
N THR A 105 11.45 -11.18 17.12
CA THR A 105 11.38 -12.31 18.06
C THR A 105 12.68 -12.61 18.82
N ASN A 106 13.81 -12.06 18.40
CA ASN A 106 15.14 -12.46 18.90
C ASN A 106 15.93 -11.38 19.64
N VAL A 107 15.29 -10.30 20.11
CA VAL A 107 16.03 -9.21 20.74
C VAL A 107 15.46 -8.84 22.10
N ALA A 108 16.34 -8.77 23.10
CA ALA A 108 16.05 -8.27 24.45
C ALA A 108 15.49 -6.83 24.45
N ASP A 109 15.65 -6.14 23.32
CA ASP A 109 14.98 -4.89 22.99
C ASP A 109 14.04 -5.13 21.79
N PRO A 110 12.71 -5.08 21.97
CA PRO A 110 11.74 -5.38 20.92
C PRO A 110 11.73 -4.37 19.75
N TYR A 111 12.53 -3.28 19.84
CA TYR A 111 12.65 -2.26 18.80
C TYR A 111 14.00 -2.32 18.07
N LYS A 112 14.80 -3.35 18.29
CA LYS A 112 16.10 -3.51 17.63
C LYS A 112 15.97 -4.43 16.43
N PHE A 113 16.04 -3.85 15.24
CA PHE A 113 15.89 -4.55 13.96
C PHE A 113 17.27 -4.89 13.38
N PRO A 114 17.46 -6.06 12.77
CA PRO A 114 18.55 -6.22 11.81
C PRO A 114 18.36 -5.17 10.70
N SER A 115 19.43 -4.47 10.31
CA SER A 115 19.34 -3.32 9.39
C SER A 115 18.61 -3.65 8.08
N SER A 116 18.65 -4.91 7.65
CA SER A 116 17.95 -5.43 6.47
C SER A 116 16.43 -5.54 6.61
N SER A 117 15.85 -5.67 7.81
CA SER A 117 14.40 -5.87 7.98
C SER A 117 13.61 -4.56 8.15
N THR A 118 14.27 -3.46 8.49
CA THR A 118 13.61 -2.14 8.63
C THR A 118 12.97 -1.61 7.35
N TYR A 119 13.37 -2.11 6.18
CA TYR A 119 12.75 -1.73 4.91
C TYR A 119 11.30 -2.21 4.81
N GLN A 120 10.98 -3.37 5.38
CA GLN A 120 9.68 -4.00 5.20
C GLN A 120 8.58 -3.39 6.08
N TRP A 121 8.94 -2.52 7.02
CA TRP A 121 8.02 -2.04 8.04
C TRP A 121 7.91 -0.51 7.99
N VAL A 122 6.69 -0.01 7.86
CA VAL A 122 6.36 1.38 8.19
C VAL A 122 5.85 1.41 9.63
N GLY A 123 6.28 2.37 10.42
CA GLY A 123 5.95 2.40 11.85
C GLY A 123 5.74 3.77 12.44
N TRP A 124 4.90 3.84 13.47
CA TRP A 124 4.47 5.08 14.11
C TRP A 124 4.56 5.01 15.63
N LYS A 125 5.12 6.06 16.23
CA LYS A 125 5.27 6.26 17.67
C LYS A 125 3.96 6.72 18.30
N SER A 126 3.61 6.11 19.42
CA SER A 126 2.55 6.62 20.28
C SER A 126 3.03 7.88 21.00
N SER A 127 2.21 8.93 20.93
CA SER A 127 2.38 10.19 21.66
C SER A 127 1.73 10.15 23.06
N GLY A 128 1.21 8.99 23.49
CA GLY A 128 0.50 8.80 24.75
C GLY A 128 -0.89 8.17 24.58
N PRO A 129 -1.68 8.09 25.67
CA PRO A 129 -3.01 7.51 25.63
C PRO A 129 -3.92 8.20 24.60
N GLY A 130 -4.64 7.40 23.80
CA GLY A 130 -5.52 7.92 22.74
C GLY A 130 -4.78 8.37 21.48
N SER A 131 -3.48 8.08 21.33
CA SER A 131 -2.77 8.31 20.07
C SER A 131 -3.41 7.51 18.94
N MET A 132 -3.66 8.18 17.81
CA MET A 132 -4.29 7.56 16.65
C MET A 132 -3.40 7.64 15.42
N VAL A 133 -3.40 6.55 14.64
CA VAL A 133 -2.83 6.52 13.29
C VAL A 133 -4.00 6.31 12.33
N GLU A 134 -4.22 7.30 11.46
CA GLU A 134 -5.24 7.24 10.42
C GLU A 134 -4.59 7.05 9.05
N ILE A 135 -5.04 6.03 8.32
CA ILE A 135 -4.62 5.72 6.96
C ILE A 135 -5.85 5.81 6.06
N VAL A 136 -5.83 6.67 5.04
CA VAL A 136 -6.94 6.86 4.11
C VAL A 136 -6.54 6.39 2.72
N PHE A 137 -7.14 5.30 2.26
CA PHE A 137 -6.99 4.75 0.92
C PHE A 137 -8.02 5.33 -0.03
N SER A 138 -7.60 5.59 -1.27
CA SER A 138 -8.45 6.02 -2.38
C SER A 138 -8.37 5.03 -3.51
N PHE A 139 -9.52 4.80 -4.16
CA PHE A 139 -9.66 3.79 -5.20
C PHE A 139 -10.00 4.44 -6.55
N ASP A 140 -9.55 3.80 -7.61
CA ASP A 140 -9.77 4.19 -9.01
C ASP A 140 -11.25 4.46 -9.34
N GLN A 141 -12.15 3.70 -8.73
CA GLN A 141 -13.60 3.82 -8.88
C GLN A 141 -14.33 3.31 -7.63
N PRO A 142 -15.64 3.59 -7.48
CA PRO A 142 -16.44 2.99 -6.42
C PRO A 142 -16.45 1.45 -6.50
N ARG A 143 -16.14 0.81 -5.38
CA ARG A 143 -16.01 -0.65 -5.23
C ARG A 143 -16.84 -1.14 -4.06
N ASN A 144 -17.24 -2.41 -4.11
CA ASN A 144 -17.94 -3.10 -3.03
C ASN A 144 -16.94 -3.90 -2.19
N PHE A 145 -16.64 -3.44 -0.98
CA PHE A 145 -15.63 -4.01 -0.09
C PHE A 145 -16.19 -5.14 0.78
N SER A 146 -15.47 -6.27 0.83
CA SER A 146 -15.81 -7.44 1.64
C SER A 146 -14.81 -7.74 2.75
N ALA A 147 -13.56 -7.29 2.65
CA ALA A 147 -12.58 -7.39 3.73
C ALA A 147 -11.41 -6.42 3.54
N VAL A 148 -10.74 -6.11 4.65
CA VAL A 148 -9.41 -5.48 4.68
C VAL A 148 -8.44 -6.43 5.38
N SER A 149 -7.30 -6.70 4.78
CA SER A 149 -6.23 -7.53 5.35
C SER A 149 -5.01 -6.65 5.63
N ILE A 150 -4.51 -6.67 6.86
CA ILE A 150 -3.40 -5.82 7.32
C ILE A 150 -2.31 -6.72 7.87
N HIS A 151 -1.12 -6.70 7.27
CA HIS A 151 0.03 -7.40 7.84
C HIS A 151 0.70 -6.52 8.89
N VAL A 152 0.56 -6.90 10.15
CA VAL A 152 0.95 -6.10 11.32
C VAL A 152 1.87 -6.89 12.23
N SER A 153 2.86 -6.22 12.83
CA SER A 153 3.60 -6.77 13.96
C SER A 153 2.85 -6.45 15.25
N ASP A 154 2.07 -7.41 15.73
CA ASP A 154 1.27 -7.25 16.95
C ASP A 154 1.88 -8.00 18.16
N ALA A 155 3.21 -8.18 18.15
CA ALA A 155 3.94 -8.84 19.23
C ALA A 155 3.65 -8.22 20.62
N HIS A 156 3.26 -6.94 20.65
CA HIS A 156 3.12 -6.14 21.87
C HIS A 156 1.73 -5.54 22.08
N ASN A 157 0.68 -6.04 21.43
CA ASN A 157 -0.65 -5.38 21.41
C ASN A 157 -0.49 -3.91 20.98
N SER A 158 -0.06 -3.69 19.75
CA SER A 158 0.33 -2.36 19.27
C SER A 158 -0.83 -1.37 19.30
N PHE A 159 -2.07 -1.85 19.17
CA PHE A 159 -3.29 -1.06 19.17
C PHE A 159 -4.40 -1.73 19.99
N SER A 160 -5.24 -0.93 20.65
CA SER A 160 -6.40 -1.37 21.43
C SER A 160 -7.65 -1.47 20.56
N GLN A 161 -7.76 -0.62 19.54
CA GLN A 161 -8.91 -0.56 18.65
C GLN A 161 -8.47 -0.30 17.21
N LEU A 162 -9.15 -0.95 16.27
CA LEU A 162 -9.08 -0.69 14.85
C LEU A 162 -10.50 -0.45 14.33
N SER A 163 -10.74 0.72 13.77
CA SER A 163 -11.99 1.05 13.07
C SER A 163 -11.75 1.14 11.56
N VAL A 164 -12.65 0.52 10.79
CA VAL A 164 -12.69 0.60 9.32
C VAL A 164 -13.88 1.45 8.92
N LEU A 165 -13.61 2.57 8.26
CA LEU A 165 -14.62 3.53 7.85
C LEU A 165 -14.64 3.70 6.33
N PHE A 166 -15.82 3.97 5.80
CA PHE A 166 -16.07 4.01 4.36
C PHE A 166 -16.59 5.38 3.93
N SER A 167 -16.16 5.85 2.76
CA SER A 167 -16.61 7.12 2.18
C SER A 167 -16.70 7.06 0.65
N PHE A 168 -17.62 7.84 0.09
CA PHE A 168 -17.69 8.08 -1.35
C PHE A 168 -16.92 9.33 -1.79
N ASP A 169 -16.79 10.33 -0.91
CA ASP A 169 -16.23 11.64 -1.25
C ASP A 169 -14.87 11.94 -0.58
N GLY A 170 -14.41 11.04 0.28
CA GLY A 170 -13.17 11.18 1.06
C GLY A 170 -13.27 12.22 2.17
N ARG A 171 -14.46 12.75 2.47
CA ARG A 171 -14.70 13.78 3.49
C ARG A 171 -15.53 13.26 4.64
N ARG A 172 -16.60 12.53 4.34
CA ARG A 172 -17.49 11.96 5.35
C ARG A 172 -17.30 10.46 5.42
N PHE A 173 -16.83 9.99 6.57
CA PHE A 173 -16.57 8.59 6.81
C PHE A 173 -17.66 8.01 7.70
N LEU A 174 -18.23 6.89 7.27
CA LEU A 174 -19.20 6.12 8.03
C LEU A 174 -18.47 4.95 8.68
N GLU A 175 -18.44 4.96 10.00
CA GLU A 175 -17.90 3.85 10.78
C GLU A 175 -18.80 2.63 10.65
N VAL A 176 -18.19 1.48 10.41
CA VAL A 176 -18.86 0.18 10.51
C VAL A 176 -18.15 -0.60 11.59
N GLN A 177 -18.88 -0.96 12.65
CA GLN A 177 -18.36 -1.88 13.65
C GLN A 177 -18.09 -3.22 12.98
N ASN A 178 -16.81 -3.57 12.88
CA ASN A 178 -16.34 -4.85 12.40
C ASN A 178 -15.38 -5.42 13.44
N GLU A 179 -15.47 -6.73 13.70
CA GLU A 179 -14.52 -7.41 14.56
C GLU A 179 -13.27 -7.79 13.75
N ALA A 180 -12.09 -7.40 14.23
CA ALA A 180 -10.84 -7.79 13.62
C ALA A 180 -10.49 -9.23 14.02
N LEU A 181 -10.33 -10.11 13.02
CA LEU A 181 -10.02 -11.53 13.23
C LEU A 181 -8.51 -11.76 13.13
N ARG A 182 -7.93 -12.34 14.19
CA ARG A 182 -6.53 -12.78 14.21
C ARG A 182 -6.44 -14.26 13.77
N PRO A 183 -5.44 -14.65 12.95
CA PRO A 183 -5.29 -16.02 12.46
C PRO A 183 -5.06 -17.05 13.59
N ASP A 184 -4.46 -16.62 14.70
CA ASP A 184 -4.20 -17.48 15.84
C ASP A 184 -4.32 -16.70 17.16
N SER A 185 -5.53 -16.64 17.71
CA SER A 185 -5.81 -15.96 18.99
C SER A 185 -5.21 -16.68 20.21
N ASN A 186 -4.81 -17.96 20.05
CA ASN A 186 -4.39 -18.84 21.14
C ASN A 186 -2.88 -19.16 21.12
N SER A 187 -2.16 -18.78 20.06
CA SER A 187 -0.70 -18.87 20.01
C SER A 187 -0.04 -17.95 21.04
N SER A 188 0.76 -18.55 21.93
CA SER A 188 1.66 -17.84 22.83
C SER A 188 2.85 -17.18 22.11
N LYS A 189 3.01 -17.42 20.80
CA LYS A 189 3.96 -16.72 19.93
C LYS A 189 3.23 -15.57 19.23
N ARG A 190 3.21 -14.41 19.89
CA ARG A 190 2.76 -13.15 19.29
C ARG A 190 3.87 -12.66 18.34
N ALA A 191 3.79 -13.09 17.08
CA ALA A 191 4.65 -12.67 15.98
C ALA A 191 3.85 -11.78 15.02
N SER A 192 4.50 -11.21 14.02
CA SER A 192 3.81 -10.53 12.92
C SER A 192 2.88 -11.48 12.16
N GLY A 193 1.80 -10.94 11.61
CA GLY A 193 0.84 -11.71 10.83
C GLY A 193 -0.30 -10.89 10.26
N TRP A 194 -1.13 -11.57 9.46
CA TRP A 194 -2.28 -10.98 8.79
C TRP A 194 -3.47 -10.81 9.73
N LEU A 195 -3.83 -9.58 10.04
CA LEU A 195 -5.11 -9.24 10.65
C LEU A 195 -6.16 -9.08 9.54
N VAL A 196 -7.21 -9.89 9.55
CA VAL A 196 -8.30 -9.78 8.58
C VAL A 196 -9.50 -9.13 9.27
N VAL A 197 -10.00 -8.05 8.70
CA VAL A 197 -11.23 -7.38 9.13
C VAL A 197 -12.29 -7.63 8.06
N PRO A 198 -13.17 -8.63 8.23
CA PRO A 198 -14.31 -8.80 7.34
C PRO A 198 -15.19 -7.57 7.39
N THR A 199 -15.65 -7.12 6.24
CA THR A 199 -16.58 -6.00 6.14
C THR A 199 -17.90 -6.56 5.65
N ARG A 200 -19.03 -6.10 6.21
CA ARG A 200 -20.30 -6.30 5.51
C ARG A 200 -20.16 -5.62 4.14
N PRO A 201 -20.61 -6.23 3.02
CA PRO A 201 -20.48 -5.65 1.70
C PRO A 201 -20.88 -4.18 1.69
N ARG A 202 -19.90 -3.31 1.44
CA ARG A 202 -20.06 -1.87 1.53
C ARG A 202 -19.47 -1.21 0.30
N VAL A 203 -20.30 -0.44 -0.38
CA VAL A 203 -19.86 0.38 -1.50
C VAL A 203 -19.20 1.65 -0.99
N ALA A 204 -17.99 1.93 -1.49
CA ALA A 204 -17.23 3.15 -1.21
C ALA A 204 -16.19 3.42 -2.31
N GLN A 205 -15.60 4.60 -2.31
CA GLN A 205 -14.40 4.91 -3.10
C GLN A 205 -13.18 5.24 -2.22
N PHE A 206 -13.41 5.42 -0.92
CA PHE A 206 -12.37 5.66 0.06
C PHE A 206 -12.58 4.76 1.28
N VAL A 207 -11.48 4.24 1.81
CA VAL A 207 -11.48 3.45 3.05
C VAL A 207 -10.49 4.10 4.02
N LYS A 208 -10.95 4.41 5.22
CA LYS A 208 -10.10 4.87 6.31
C LYS A 208 -9.91 3.75 7.32
N LEU A 209 -8.67 3.49 7.67
CA LEU A 209 -8.27 2.68 8.82
C LEU A 209 -7.86 3.63 9.94
N SER A 210 -8.44 3.47 11.13
CA SER A 210 -8.11 4.27 12.31
C SER A 210 -7.67 3.33 13.43
N PHE A 211 -6.39 3.40 13.79
CA PHE A 211 -5.77 2.59 14.84
C PHE A 211 -5.61 3.43 16.10
N GLU A 212 -6.21 3.01 17.21
CA GLU A 212 -5.92 3.58 18.53
C GLU A 212 -4.77 2.80 19.17
N LEU A 213 -3.63 3.46 19.38
CA LEU A 213 -2.41 2.81 19.85
C LEU A 213 -2.48 2.47 21.35
N SER A 214 -2.11 1.24 21.69
CA SER A 214 -1.98 0.76 23.09
C SER A 214 -0.56 0.43 23.50
N SER A 215 0.38 0.44 22.55
CA SER A 215 1.82 0.26 22.80
C SER A 215 2.60 1.48 22.33
N LYS A 216 3.93 1.43 22.44
CA LYS A 216 4.82 2.52 22.02
C LYS A 216 4.88 2.69 20.51
N MET A 217 4.71 1.59 19.76
CA MET A 217 4.83 1.57 18.30
C MET A 217 3.75 0.70 17.67
N LEU A 218 3.30 1.12 16.49
CA LEU A 218 2.60 0.29 15.51
C LEU A 218 3.53 0.05 14.33
N PHE A 219 3.57 -1.19 13.81
CA PHE A 219 4.31 -1.55 12.61
C PHE A 219 3.42 -2.30 11.63
N ILE A 220 3.34 -1.81 10.40
CA ILE A 220 2.58 -2.41 9.31
C ILE A 220 3.52 -2.58 8.12
N SER A 221 3.48 -3.75 7.47
CA SER A 221 4.23 -3.98 6.24
C SER A 221 3.36 -3.92 4.99
N GLU A 222 2.09 -4.29 5.08
CA GLU A 222 1.24 -4.45 3.89
C GLU A 222 -0.24 -4.29 4.25
N ILE A 223 -1.02 -3.69 3.36
CA ILE A 223 -2.48 -3.56 3.48
C ILE A 223 -3.13 -3.92 2.14
N GLN A 224 -4.05 -4.88 2.17
CA GLN A 224 -4.75 -5.40 1.00
C GLN A 224 -6.27 -5.29 1.16
N PHE A 225 -6.97 -5.09 0.04
CA PHE A 225 -8.42 -4.94 0.02
C PHE A 225 -9.09 -6.01 -0.83
N ALA A 226 -10.04 -6.74 -0.23
CA ALA A 226 -10.94 -7.59 -0.98
C ALA A 226 -12.16 -6.75 -1.41
N SER A 227 -12.29 -6.49 -2.71
CA SER A 227 -13.40 -5.71 -3.25
C SER A 227 -13.67 -6.02 -4.72
N ASP A 228 -14.92 -5.78 -5.14
CA ASP A 228 -15.35 -5.90 -6.54
C ASP A 228 -15.73 -4.54 -7.13
N VAL A 229 -15.39 -4.33 -8.41
CA VAL A 229 -15.90 -3.20 -9.18
C VAL A 229 -17.41 -3.36 -9.38
N LEU A 230 -18.15 -2.27 -9.20
CA LEU A 230 -19.59 -2.27 -9.50
C LEU A 230 -19.82 -2.31 -11.02
N VAL A 231 -20.13 -3.50 -11.55
CA VAL A 231 -20.49 -3.67 -12.97
C VAL A 231 -22.01 -3.62 -13.13
N GLY A 232 -22.54 -2.52 -13.67
CA GLY A 232 -23.95 -2.35 -14.04
C GLY A 232 -24.36 -0.87 -14.12
N ASN A 233 -25.41 -0.54 -14.90
CA ASN A 233 -25.92 0.83 -15.06
C ASN A 233 -26.17 1.49 -13.69
N VAL A 234 -25.22 2.33 -13.27
CA VAL A 234 -25.24 3.08 -12.02
C VAL A 234 -26.21 4.25 -12.15
N THR A 235 -27.50 3.95 -12.36
CA THR A 235 -28.55 4.97 -12.34
C THR A 235 -29.55 4.81 -11.21
N ASP A 236 -29.62 3.67 -10.52
CA ASP A 236 -30.68 3.48 -9.51
C ASP A 236 -30.17 3.25 -8.07
N HIS A 237 -28.91 2.86 -7.86
CA HIS A 237 -28.37 2.67 -6.50
C HIS A 237 -27.46 3.80 -5.99
N VAL A 238 -26.93 4.66 -6.87
CA VAL A 238 -26.04 5.79 -6.48
C VAL A 238 -26.76 7.15 -6.51
N LYS A 239 -27.97 7.24 -7.08
CA LYS A 239 -28.78 8.47 -7.04
C LYS A 239 -29.29 8.87 -5.66
N MET A 240 -29.16 8.01 -4.64
CA MET A 240 -29.52 8.38 -3.27
C MET A 240 -28.40 9.10 -2.50
N PHE A 241 -27.16 9.18 -3.01
CA PHE A 241 -26.06 9.80 -2.24
C PHE A 241 -25.12 10.73 -3.02
N ALA A 242 -25.24 10.87 -4.34
CA ALA A 242 -24.39 11.77 -5.13
C ALA A 242 -25.21 12.80 -5.91
N SER A 243 -25.38 13.99 -5.35
CA SER A 243 -25.76 15.17 -6.13
C SER A 243 -24.50 15.77 -6.78
N ASN A 244 -24.51 15.78 -8.11
CA ASN A 244 -23.69 16.56 -9.05
C ASN A 244 -22.17 16.32 -9.08
N GLY A 245 -21.75 15.60 -10.12
CA GLY A 245 -20.42 15.67 -10.70
C GLY A 245 -20.38 14.88 -12.01
N HIS A 246 -20.25 15.58 -13.14
CA HIS A 246 -20.02 14.98 -14.46
C HIS A 246 -18.70 14.20 -14.46
N SER A 247 -18.71 12.93 -14.89
CA SER A 247 -17.51 12.17 -15.22
C SER A 247 -17.48 11.84 -16.71
N SER A 248 -16.40 12.26 -17.36
CA SER A 248 -15.97 11.79 -18.68
C SER A 248 -15.25 10.45 -18.53
N GLU A 249 -15.76 9.41 -19.19
CA GLU A 249 -15.11 8.10 -19.28
C GLU A 249 -13.89 8.17 -20.21
N SER A 250 -12.71 7.85 -19.68
CA SER A 250 -11.63 7.23 -20.44
C SER A 250 -10.98 6.16 -19.56
N GLY A 251 -11.47 4.92 -19.67
CA GLY A 251 -10.94 3.79 -18.91
C GLY A 251 -9.56 3.43 -19.42
N ASN A 252 -8.51 3.93 -18.76
CA ASN A 252 -7.18 3.35 -18.85
C ASN A 252 -7.08 2.30 -17.73
N GLU A 253 -6.90 1.03 -18.10
CA GLU A 253 -6.69 -0.03 -17.12
C GLU A 253 -5.29 0.10 -16.50
N ASN A 254 -5.21 0.05 -15.17
CA ASN A 254 -3.93 -0.01 -14.47
C ASN A 254 -3.38 -1.44 -14.49
N VAL A 255 -2.09 -1.58 -14.82
CA VAL A 255 -1.37 -2.85 -14.84
C VAL A 255 -0.26 -2.79 -13.80
N ILE A 256 -0.10 -3.86 -13.02
CA ILE A 256 1.10 -4.06 -12.21
C ILE A 256 2.16 -4.70 -13.11
N PHE A 257 3.29 -4.02 -13.32
CA PHE A 257 4.44 -4.57 -14.01
C PHE A 257 5.41 -5.23 -13.01
N HIS A 258 5.78 -6.48 -13.27
CA HIS A 258 6.71 -7.25 -12.42
C HIS A 258 8.12 -7.33 -13.01
N TYR A 259 8.24 -7.39 -14.34
CA TYR A 259 9.53 -7.45 -15.00
C TYR A 259 9.44 -6.94 -16.44
N THR A 260 10.60 -6.59 -16.99
CA THR A 260 10.78 -6.13 -18.35
C THR A 260 11.82 -7.00 -19.05
N ILE A 261 11.64 -7.28 -20.33
CA ILE A 261 12.68 -7.91 -21.16
C ILE A 261 13.09 -6.93 -22.26
N PHE A 262 14.37 -6.57 -22.28
CA PHE A 262 15.00 -5.84 -23.38
C PHE A 262 15.60 -6.85 -24.35
N LEU A 263 15.30 -6.71 -25.64
CA LEU A 263 15.74 -7.59 -26.73
C LEU A 263 16.72 -6.86 -27.65
#